data_AF-A0A1Y3S2D6-F1
#
_entry.id   AF-A0A1Y3S2D6-F1
#
_cell.length_a   1.000
_cell.length_b   1.000
_cell.length_c   1.000
_cell.angle_alpha   90.00
_cell.angle_beta   90.00
_cell.angle_gamma   90.00
#
_symmetry.space_group_name_H-M   'P 1'
#
loop_
_entity.id
_entity.type
_entity.pdbx_description
1 polymer ?
#
loop_
_entity_poly.entity_id
_entity_poly.type
_entity_poly.pdbx_seq_one_letter_code
_entity_poly.pdbx_strand_id
1 'polypeptide(L)'
;MKQDANAVTLEYVNRWGDHHTLALYRDSYAMGGGFAISALDATDPADSEYLSPWSDITVNIPDNPDATWWCATEGNVIIDTNNNSKELVNALVGAGIITLTDRVCHSGYCTYPLAKVAPWAMEAMGTYEETIDRLTADRQAERQPDAPTLRGAAEQARQASEQLTQDTPGISPARENNR
;
A
#
# COMPACT_ATOMS: atom_id res chain seq x y z
N MET A 1 -15.87 4.08 11.87
CA MET A 1 -15.11 4.73 10.78
C MET A 1 -14.33 3.61 10.13
N LYS A 2 -14.63 3.24 8.87
CA LYS A 2 -13.78 2.30 8.14
C LYS A 2 -12.52 3.10 7.80
N GLN A 3 -11.36 2.70 8.31
CA GLN A 3 -10.09 3.18 7.78
C GLN A 3 -10.11 2.91 6.27
N ASP A 4 -9.73 3.90 5.47
CA ASP A 4 -9.54 3.68 4.04
C ASP A 4 -8.59 2.50 3.86
N ALA A 5 -9.00 1.53 3.03
CA ALA A 5 -8.33 0.23 2.92
C ALA A 5 -6.95 0.31 2.26
N ASN A 6 -6.55 1.49 1.78
CA ASN A 6 -5.36 1.67 0.97
C ASN A 6 -4.17 2.05 1.85
N ALA A 7 -2.99 1.55 1.49
CA ALA A 7 -1.74 2.01 2.09
C ALA A 7 -1.51 3.51 1.84
N VAL A 8 -0.81 4.18 2.75
CA VAL A 8 -0.38 5.56 2.55
C VAL A 8 0.77 5.55 1.55
N THR A 9 0.56 6.11 0.36
CA THR A 9 1.59 6.20 -0.67
C THR A 9 2.02 7.65 -0.91
N LEU A 10 3.26 7.80 -1.38
CA LEU A 10 3.86 9.08 -1.72
C LEU A 10 4.55 8.98 -3.07
N GLU A 11 4.11 9.80 -4.02
CA GLU A 11 4.83 9.99 -5.28
C GLU A 11 5.88 11.09 -5.12
N TYR A 12 7.08 10.87 -5.65
CA TYR A 12 8.07 11.93 -5.79
C TYR A 12 9.00 11.70 -6.97
N VAL A 13 9.66 12.78 -7.39
CA VAL A 13 10.69 12.75 -8.44
C VAL A 13 12.03 13.08 -7.80
N ASN A 14 13.03 12.20 -7.98
CA ASN A 14 14.35 12.43 -7.42
C ASN A 14 15.13 13.50 -8.22
N ARG A 15 16.29 13.91 -7.72
CA ARG A 15 17.15 14.91 -8.38
C ARG A 15 17.62 14.58 -9.80
N TRP A 16 17.51 13.31 -10.23
CA TRP A 16 17.89 12.84 -11.56
C TRP A 16 16.69 12.74 -12.52
N GLY A 17 15.47 12.95 -12.02
CA GLY A 17 14.24 12.90 -12.81
C GLY A 17 13.52 11.56 -12.75
N ASP A 18 13.97 10.60 -11.94
CA ASP A 18 13.28 9.32 -11.80
C ASP A 18 12.05 9.48 -10.91
N HIS A 19 10.95 8.89 -11.35
CA HIS A 19 9.68 8.85 -10.62
C HIS A 19 9.64 7.64 -9.71
N HIS A 20 9.24 7.85 -8.46
CA HIS A 20 9.11 6.81 -7.45
C HIS A 20 7.74 6.91 -6.77
N THR A 21 7.16 5.76 -6.45
CA THR A 21 6.02 5.66 -5.55
C THR A 21 6.47 4.91 -4.31
N LEU A 22 6.40 5.54 -3.15
CA LEU A 22 6.79 4.94 -1.88
C LEU A 22 5.56 4.61 -1.05
N ALA A 23 5.50 3.41 -0.48
CA ALA A 23 4.50 3.07 0.53
C ALA A 23 5.07 3.32 1.93
N LEU A 24 4.40 4.18 2.70
CA LEU A 24 4.81 4.55 4.05
C LEU A 24 4.14 3.66 5.09
N TYR A 25 4.92 3.18 6.03
CA TYR A 25 4.43 2.45 7.19
C TYR A 25 5.01 3.04 8.48
N ARG A 26 4.28 2.82 9.57
CA ARG A 26 4.70 3.25 10.91
C ARG A 26 5.37 2.11 11.65
N ASP A 27 6.33 2.47 12.50
CA ASP A 27 6.95 1.59 13.49
C ASP A 27 7.29 2.40 14.75
N SER A 28 8.00 1.82 15.70
CA SER A 28 8.50 2.48 16.89
C SER A 28 9.94 2.07 17.17
N TYR A 29 10.80 3.06 17.42
CA TYR A 29 12.18 2.77 17.78
C TYR A 29 12.26 2.04 19.11
N ALA A 30 12.97 0.90 19.12
CA ALA A 30 13.14 0.07 20.32
C ALA A 30 13.73 0.85 21.51
N MET A 31 14.66 1.78 21.25
CA MET A 31 15.18 2.69 22.27
C MET A 31 14.39 3.99 22.30
N GLY A 32 13.78 4.32 23.43
CA GLY A 32 13.04 5.57 23.61
C GLY A 32 11.61 5.59 23.05
N GLY A 33 11.21 4.59 22.26
CA GLY A 33 9.81 4.42 21.83
C GLY A 33 9.30 5.50 20.87
N GLY A 34 10.20 6.26 20.24
CA GLY A 34 9.82 7.32 19.31
C GLY A 34 9.11 6.75 18.07
N PHE A 35 8.15 7.51 17.54
CA PHE A 35 7.43 7.15 16.32
C PHE A 35 8.39 7.12 15.13
N ALA A 36 8.35 6.03 14.36
CA ALA A 36 9.16 5.84 13.18
C ALA A 36 8.30 5.83 11.92
N ILE A 37 8.80 6.43 10.84
CA ILE A 37 8.24 6.28 9.50
C ILE A 37 9.33 5.66 8.63
N SER A 38 8.97 4.60 7.93
CA SER A 38 9.83 3.95 6.95
C SER A 38 9.05 3.72 5.66
N ALA A 39 9.77 3.48 4.58
CA ALA A 39 9.21 3.39 3.23
C ALA A 39 9.59 2.08 2.54
N LEU A 40 8.66 1.59 1.72
CA LEU A 40 8.88 0.51 0.76
C LEU A 40 8.81 1.07 -0.66
N ASP A 41 9.59 0.50 -1.57
CA ASP A 41 9.47 0.82 -3.00
C ASP A 41 8.18 0.22 -3.57
N ALA A 42 7.19 1.05 -3.87
CA ALA A 42 5.93 0.65 -4.48
C ALA A 42 5.83 1.14 -5.94
N THR A 43 6.96 1.41 -6.60
CA THR A 43 7.00 2.06 -7.91
C THR A 43 6.44 1.20 -9.04
N ASP A 44 6.89 -0.05 -9.15
CA ASP A 44 6.46 -0.97 -10.22
C ASP A 44 6.14 -2.37 -9.66
N PRO A 45 4.86 -2.78 -9.64
CA PRO A 45 4.45 -4.13 -9.22
C PRO A 45 4.98 -5.29 -10.08
N ALA A 46 5.57 -5.02 -11.24
CA ALA A 46 6.24 -6.00 -12.08
C ALA A 46 7.73 -6.17 -11.74
N ASP A 47 8.32 -5.25 -10.97
CA ASP A 47 9.70 -5.35 -10.52
C ASP A 47 9.86 -6.48 -9.48
N SER A 48 10.98 -7.20 -9.56
CA SER A 48 11.36 -8.18 -8.54
C SER A 48 11.65 -7.55 -7.18
N GLU A 49 12.03 -6.28 -7.15
CA GLU A 49 12.29 -5.48 -5.95
C GLU A 49 11.04 -4.72 -5.46
N TYR A 50 9.86 -4.99 -6.03
CA TYR A 50 8.61 -4.40 -5.55
C TYR A 50 8.38 -4.72 -4.07
N LEU A 51 8.09 -3.67 -3.30
CA LEU A 51 7.95 -3.64 -1.85
C LEU A 51 9.23 -3.98 -1.08
N SER A 52 10.40 -3.83 -1.71
CA SER A 52 11.68 -3.84 -0.99
C SER A 52 11.81 -2.61 -0.07
N PRO A 53 12.54 -2.72 1.06
CA PRO A 53 12.83 -1.57 1.92
C PRO A 53 13.53 -0.45 1.16
N TRP A 54 12.95 0.75 1.19
CA TRP A 54 13.50 1.93 0.57
C TRP A 54 14.40 2.71 1.53
N SER A 55 13.83 3.17 2.65
CA SER A 55 14.56 3.95 3.67
C SER A 55 13.77 4.10 4.96
N ASP A 56 14.47 4.35 6.06
CA ASP A 56 13.89 4.96 7.25
C ASP A 56 13.83 6.48 7.02
N ILE A 57 12.62 7.03 7.00
CA ILE A 57 12.37 8.46 6.76
C ILE A 57 12.73 9.28 8.00
N THR A 58 12.51 8.69 9.17
CA THR A 58 12.85 9.29 10.45
C THR A 58 14.18 8.76 10.96
N VAL A 59 14.77 9.46 11.93
CA VAL A 59 15.90 8.98 12.72
C VAL A 59 15.61 9.16 14.21
N ASN A 60 16.16 8.28 15.03
CA ASN A 60 16.15 8.41 16.47
C ASN A 60 17.54 8.75 17.01
N ILE A 61 17.61 9.69 17.96
CA ILE A 61 18.87 10.16 18.56
C ILE A 61 18.71 10.12 20.07
N PRO A 62 18.69 8.93 20.69
CA PRO A 62 18.33 8.76 22.10
C PRO A 62 19.33 9.44 23.07
N ASP A 63 20.58 9.60 22.65
CA ASP A 63 21.63 10.26 23.44
C ASP A 63 21.57 11.79 23.39
N ASN A 64 20.70 12.38 22.55
CA ASN A 64 20.48 13.82 22.48
C ASN A 64 19.23 14.20 23.31
N PRO A 65 19.37 14.95 24.42
CA PRO A 65 18.24 15.29 25.28
C PRO A 65 17.13 16.08 24.59
N ASP A 66 17.48 16.96 23.65
CA ASP A 66 16.49 17.76 22.90
C ASP A 66 15.69 16.88 21.94
N ALA A 67 16.37 15.93 21.29
CA ALA A 67 15.74 14.93 20.43
C ALA A 67 14.81 14.03 21.25
N THR A 68 15.28 13.50 22.37
CA THR A 68 14.50 12.64 23.28
C THR A 68 13.30 13.38 23.84
N TRP A 69 13.45 14.63 24.28
CA TRP A 69 12.33 15.45 24.75
C TRP A 69 11.31 15.72 23.64
N TRP A 70 11.78 16.00 22.42
CA TRP A 70 10.89 16.27 21.27
C TRP A 70 10.06 15.03 20.91
N CYS A 71 10.72 13.88 20.74
CA CYS A 71 10.10 12.63 20.34
C CYS A 71 9.27 11.96 21.45
N ALA A 72 9.32 12.47 22.69
CA ALA A 72 8.42 12.03 23.76
C ALA A 72 6.95 12.46 23.55
N THR A 73 6.71 13.40 22.63
CA THR A 73 5.36 13.77 22.21
C THR A 73 4.95 12.92 21.00
N GLU A 74 3.78 12.31 21.07
CA GLU A 74 3.25 11.52 19.95
C GLU A 74 3.19 12.34 18.65
N GLY A 75 3.65 11.72 17.55
CA GLY A 75 3.69 12.35 16.23
C GLY A 75 4.83 13.35 16.02
N ASN A 76 5.60 13.69 17.04
CA ASN A 76 6.84 14.44 16.85
C ASN A 76 7.97 13.49 16.42
N VAL A 77 8.64 13.86 15.33
CA VAL A 77 9.71 13.06 14.72
C VAL A 77 10.90 13.92 14.33
N ILE A 78 12.01 13.26 13.99
CA ILE A 78 13.21 13.87 13.43
C ILE A 78 13.42 13.25 12.06
N ILE A 79 13.54 14.06 11.01
CA ILE A 79 13.66 13.56 9.63
C ILE A 79 15.12 13.24 9.33
N ASP A 80 15.38 12.05 8.79
CA ASP A 80 16.71 11.64 8.36
C ASP A 80 17.07 12.26 7.01
N THR A 81 17.46 13.53 7.02
CA THR A 81 17.96 14.22 5.83
C THR A 81 19.38 13.81 5.43
N ASN A 82 20.03 12.91 6.17
CA ASN A 82 21.34 12.38 5.79
C ASN A 82 21.21 11.22 4.80
N ASN A 83 20.15 10.41 4.94
CA ASN A 83 19.85 9.31 4.03
C ASN A 83 18.69 9.60 3.06
N ASN A 84 17.88 10.63 3.32
CA ASN A 84 16.75 11.00 2.48
C ASN A 84 16.96 12.35 1.77
N SER A 85 16.57 12.39 0.50
CA SER A 85 16.75 13.57 -0.36
C SER A 85 15.83 14.72 0.00
N LYS A 86 16.21 15.94 -0.37
CA LYS A 86 15.36 17.14 -0.20
C LYS A 86 14.05 17.00 -0.98
N GLU A 87 14.09 16.39 -2.16
CA GLU A 87 12.91 16.16 -3.00
C GLU A 87 11.90 15.26 -2.30
N LEU A 88 12.35 14.19 -1.66
CA LEU A 88 11.51 13.30 -0.85
C LEU A 88 10.91 14.03 0.35
N VAL A 89 11.70 14.83 1.08
CA VAL A 89 11.19 15.63 2.20
C VAL A 89 10.16 16.66 1.73
N ASN A 90 10.39 17.32 0.59
CA ASN A 90 9.43 18.25 0.01
C ASN A 90 8.12 17.55 -0.38
N ALA A 91 8.20 16.32 -0.90
CA ALA A 91 7.01 15.54 -1.24
C ALA A 91 6.19 15.19 0.01
N LEU A 92 6.84 14.76 1.10
CA LEU A 92 6.18 14.51 2.39
C LEU A 92 5.45 15.76 2.94
N VAL A 93 6.09 16.93 2.83
CA VAL A 93 5.48 18.23 3.20
C VAL A 93 4.33 18.59 2.26
N GLY A 94 4.53 18.44 0.95
CA GLY A 94 3.52 18.75 -0.06
C GLY A 94 2.27 17.87 0.04
N ALA A 95 2.44 16.61 0.43
CA ALA A 95 1.35 15.68 0.73
C ALA A 95 0.68 15.94 2.09
N GLY A 96 1.20 16.86 2.90
CA GLY A 96 0.68 17.15 4.24
C GLY A 96 0.85 15.98 5.22
N ILE A 97 1.80 15.08 4.98
CA ILE A 97 2.14 13.95 5.85
C ILE A 97 2.97 14.44 7.04
N ILE A 98 3.89 15.38 6.76
CA ILE A 98 4.68 16.03 7.81
C ILE A 98 4.58 17.56 7.70
N THR A 99 4.79 18.22 8.82
CA THR A 99 5.07 19.66 8.90
C THR A 99 6.44 19.86 9.54
N LEU A 100 7.37 20.45 8.79
CA LEU A 100 8.67 20.83 9.34
C LEU A 100 8.52 21.97 10.34
N THR A 101 9.34 21.93 11.39
CA THR A 101 9.51 23.04 12.32
C THR A 101 10.70 23.92 11.91
N ASP A 102 10.91 25.04 12.61
CA ASP A 102 12.11 25.87 12.52
C ASP A 102 13.28 25.32 13.36
N ARG A 103 13.10 24.18 14.02
CA ARG A 103 14.08 23.55 14.90
C ARG A 103 14.80 22.40 14.20
N VAL A 104 16.06 22.25 14.59
CA VAL A 104 16.92 21.13 14.19
C VAL A 104 17.56 20.51 15.43
N CYS A 105 18.01 19.28 15.29
CA CYS A 105 18.92 18.65 16.24
C CYS A 105 20.17 18.15 15.50
N HIS A 106 21.21 17.84 16.27
CA HIS A 106 22.50 17.42 15.75
C HIS A 106 22.92 16.08 16.35
N SER A 107 23.56 15.26 15.52
CA SER A 107 24.32 14.08 15.95
C SER A 107 25.57 13.97 15.09
N GLY A 108 26.74 14.04 15.73
CA GLY A 108 28.01 14.18 15.02
C GLY A 108 28.02 15.43 14.13
N TYR A 109 28.30 15.24 12.83
CA TYR A 109 28.29 16.31 11.81
C TYR A 109 26.94 16.48 11.11
N CYS A 110 25.94 15.66 11.46
CA CYS A 110 24.65 15.67 10.79
C CYS A 110 23.71 16.65 11.48
N THR A 111 22.86 17.30 10.69
CA THR A 111 21.79 18.19 11.14
C THR A 111 20.47 17.61 10.64
N TYR A 112 19.51 17.45 11.54
CA TYR A 112 18.24 16.81 11.25
C TYR A 112 17.09 17.74 11.65
N PRO A 113 16.16 18.05 10.73
CA PRO A 113 15.02 18.90 11.06
C PRO A 113 13.99 18.13 11.90
N LEU A 114 13.41 18.85 12.86
CA LEU A 114 12.30 18.36 13.65
C LEU A 114 11.00 18.57 12.87
N ALA A 115 10.13 17.58 12.89
CA ALA A 115 8.85 17.61 12.19
C ALA A 115 7.72 17.04 13.05
N LYS A 116 6.49 17.37 12.66
CA LYS A 116 5.26 16.76 13.18
C LYS A 116 4.60 15.95 12.09
N VAL A 117 4.20 14.73 12.39
CA VAL A 117 3.39 13.90 11.51
C VAL A 117 1.93 14.35 11.65
N ALA A 118 1.22 14.41 10.54
CA ALA A 118 -0.20 14.76 10.57
C ALA A 118 -1.03 13.64 11.24
N PRO A 119 -2.03 13.98 12.06
CA PRO A 119 -2.85 12.96 12.75
C PRO A 119 -3.49 11.96 11.78
N TRP A 120 -3.99 12.43 10.64
CA TRP A 120 -4.57 11.56 9.62
C TRP A 120 -3.55 10.54 9.09
N ALA A 121 -2.30 10.96 8.88
CA ALA A 121 -1.25 10.08 8.36
C ALA A 121 -0.85 9.04 9.41
N MET A 122 -0.78 9.44 10.69
CA MET A 122 -0.54 8.52 11.80
C MET A 122 -1.63 7.45 11.94
N GLU A 123 -2.89 7.84 11.76
CA GLU A 123 -4.05 6.95 11.83
C GLU A 123 -4.16 6.03 10.61
N ALA A 124 -3.73 6.49 9.44
CA ALA A 124 -3.81 5.76 8.18
C ALA A 124 -2.63 4.79 7.97
N MET A 125 -1.41 5.18 8.38
CA MET A 125 -0.22 4.33 8.27
C MET A 125 -0.40 3.05 9.10
N GLY A 126 -0.33 1.91 8.42
CA GLY A 126 -0.30 0.60 9.07
C GLY A 126 1.11 0.21 9.51
N THR A 127 1.23 -0.95 10.16
CA THR A 127 2.54 -1.58 10.34
C THR A 127 3.12 -2.02 8.99
N TYR A 128 4.37 -2.50 9.00
CA TYR A 128 4.99 -3.10 7.82
C TYR A 128 4.09 -4.20 7.21
N GLU A 129 3.64 -5.15 8.02
CA GLU A 129 2.82 -6.28 7.57
C GLU A 129 1.48 -5.81 7.02
N GLU A 130 0.79 -4.91 7.74
CA GLU A 130 -0.48 -4.36 7.27
C GLU A 130 -0.34 -3.62 5.93
N THR A 131 0.79 -2.94 5.73
CA THR A 131 1.07 -2.19 4.49
C THR A 131 1.33 -3.13 3.32
N ILE A 132 2.12 -4.18 3.53
CA ILE A 132 2.33 -5.26 2.55
C ILE A 132 1.00 -5.94 2.20
N ASP A 133 0.19 -6.28 3.21
CA ASP A 133 -1.07 -6.98 3.01
C ASP A 133 -2.04 -6.13 2.18
N ARG A 134 -2.17 -4.82 2.46
CA ARG A 134 -3.02 -3.90 1.68
C ARG A 134 -2.58 -3.85 0.21
N LEU A 135 -1.30 -3.65 -0.05
CA LEU A 135 -0.76 -3.50 -1.41
C LEU A 135 -0.74 -4.80 -2.22
N THR A 136 -0.75 -5.95 -1.55
CA THR A 136 -0.81 -7.26 -2.22
C THR A 136 -2.24 -7.79 -2.35
N ALA A 137 -3.15 -7.44 -1.45
CA ALA A 137 -4.57 -7.76 -1.53
C ALA A 137 -5.27 -7.02 -2.67
N ASP A 138 -4.95 -5.73 -2.87
CA ASP A 138 -5.44 -4.94 -4.01
C ASP A 138 -5.12 -5.64 -5.34
N ARG A 139 -3.90 -6.19 -5.46
CA ARG A 139 -3.48 -6.99 -6.63
C ARG A 139 -4.29 -8.29 -6.78
N GLN A 140 -4.63 -8.97 -5.68
CA GLN A 140 -5.43 -10.19 -5.75
C GLN A 140 -6.87 -9.90 -6.18
N ALA A 141 -7.43 -8.77 -5.74
CA ALA A 141 -8.74 -8.30 -6.18
C ALA A 141 -8.73 -7.89 -7.67
N GLU A 142 -7.71 -7.17 -8.14
CA GLU A 142 -7.56 -6.83 -9.57
C GLU A 142 -7.32 -8.06 -10.47
N ARG A 143 -6.71 -9.13 -9.92
CA ARG A 143 -6.45 -10.38 -10.63
C ARG A 143 -7.61 -11.38 -10.62
N GLN A 144 -8.69 -11.12 -9.90
CA GLN A 144 -9.92 -11.90 -10.00
C GLN A 144 -10.86 -11.25 -11.02
N PRO A 145 -10.81 -11.63 -12.31
CA PRO A 145 -11.94 -11.36 -13.18
C PRO A 145 -13.11 -12.23 -12.71
N ASP A 146 -14.31 -11.62 -12.62
CA ASP A 146 -15.61 -12.29 -12.58
C ASP A 146 -15.85 -13.10 -13.87
N ALA A 147 -15.01 -14.09 -14.14
CA ALA A 147 -15.16 -15.01 -15.25
C ALA A 147 -15.68 -16.34 -14.69
N PRO A 148 -16.90 -16.79 -15.06
CA PRO A 148 -17.30 -18.15 -14.77
C PRO A 148 -16.26 -19.06 -15.42
N THR A 149 -15.66 -19.94 -14.61
CA THR A 149 -14.68 -20.90 -15.11
C THR A 149 -15.25 -21.62 -16.34
N LEU A 150 -14.41 -21.91 -17.34
CA LEU A 150 -14.80 -22.68 -18.54
C LEU A 150 -15.55 -23.98 -18.17
N ARG A 151 -15.24 -24.53 -17.00
CA ARG A 151 -15.93 -25.67 -16.40
C ARG A 151 -17.40 -25.35 -16.04
N GLY A 152 -17.65 -24.25 -15.34
CA GLY A 152 -19.02 -23.81 -15.01
C GLY A 152 -19.84 -23.44 -16.23
N ALA A 153 -19.24 -22.80 -17.24
CA ALA A 153 -19.91 -22.52 -18.52
C ALA A 153 -20.23 -23.80 -19.30
N ALA A 154 -19.33 -24.78 -19.30
CA ALA A 154 -19.57 -26.09 -19.93
C ALA A 154 -20.64 -26.91 -19.19
N GLU A 155 -20.67 -26.86 -17.85
CA GLU A 155 -21.68 -27.53 -17.03
C GLU A 155 -23.07 -26.92 -17.25
N GLN A 156 -23.17 -25.59 -17.32
CA GLN A 156 -24.43 -24.89 -17.61
C GLN A 156 -24.93 -25.16 -19.03
N ALA A 157 -24.05 -25.15 -20.03
CA ALA A 157 -24.42 -25.50 -21.41
C ALA A 157 -24.90 -26.96 -21.52
N ARG A 158 -24.29 -27.87 -20.77
CA ARG A 158 -24.70 -29.29 -20.72
C ARG A 158 -26.07 -29.46 -20.07
N GLN A 159 -26.32 -28.79 -18.93
CA GLN A 159 -27.62 -28.83 -18.26
C GLN A 159 -28.74 -28.21 -19.11
N ALA A 160 -28.45 -27.10 -19.81
CA ALA A 160 -29.42 -26.47 -20.73
C ALA A 160 -29.74 -27.38 -21.93
N SER A 161 -28.75 -28.10 -22.46
CA SER A 161 -28.98 -29.09 -23.53
C SER A 161 -29.80 -30.29 -23.05
N GLU A 162 -29.56 -30.77 -21.83
CA GLU A 162 -30.31 -31.89 -21.26
C GLU A 162 -31.79 -31.52 -21.02
N GLN A 163 -32.08 -30.28 -20.60
CA GLN A 163 -33.45 -29.79 -20.47
C GLN A 163 -34.17 -29.66 -21.83
N LEU A 164 -33.50 -29.15 -22.87
CA LEU A 164 -34.10 -29.06 -24.22
C LEU A 164 -34.46 -30.43 -24.81
N THR A 165 -33.70 -31.47 -24.46
CA THR A 165 -33.89 -32.82 -25.02
C THR A 165 -35.10 -33.53 -24.39
N GLN A 166 -35.52 -33.12 -23.19
CA GLN A 166 -36.70 -33.68 -22.51
C GLN A 166 -38.03 -33.07 -22.99
N ASP A 167 -38.00 -31.89 -23.63
CA ASP A 167 -39.20 -31.17 -24.07
C ASP A 167 -39.61 -31.42 -25.53
N THR A 168 -38.99 -32.37 -26.24
CA THR A 168 -39.39 -32.70 -27.62
C THR A 168 -40.52 -33.74 -27.62
N PRO A 169 -41.77 -33.41 -28.01
CA PRO A 169 -42.83 -34.41 -28.09
C PRO A 169 -42.59 -35.31 -29.31
N GLY A 170 -42.58 -36.63 -29.09
CA GLY A 170 -42.40 -37.61 -30.14
C GLY A 170 -43.48 -37.51 -31.22
N ILE A 171 -43.08 -37.19 -32.45
CA ILE A 171 -43.95 -37.27 -33.63
C ILE A 171 -44.22 -38.76 -33.89
N SER A 172 -45.43 -39.21 -33.60
CA SER A 172 -45.89 -40.57 -33.92
C SER A 172 -46.03 -40.72 -35.44
N PRO A 173 -45.48 -41.79 -36.06
CA PRO A 173 -45.66 -41.99 -37.50
C PRO A 173 -47.10 -42.43 -37.80
N ALA A 174 -47.73 -41.75 -38.75
CA ALA A 174 -49.05 -42.08 -39.26
C ALA A 174 -49.02 -43.40 -40.07
N ARG A 175 -49.97 -44.29 -39.79
CA ARG A 175 -50.20 -45.56 -40.47
C ARG A 175 -50.44 -45.36 -41.97
N GLU A 176 -49.65 -46.05 -42.79
CA GLU A 176 -50.01 -46.39 -44.17
C GLU A 176 -51.26 -47.28 -44.17
N ASN A 177 -52.31 -46.86 -44.87
CA ASN A 177 -53.43 -47.72 -45.22
C ASN A 177 -53.37 -48.02 -46.72
N ASN A 178 -53.23 -49.31 -47.02
CA ASN A 178 -53.20 -49.88 -48.35
C ASN A 178 -54.62 -50.34 -48.73
N ARG A 179 -55.22 -49.74 -49.77
CA ARG A 179 -56.12 -50.35 -50.79
C ARG A 179 -56.76 -49.31 -51.69
#